data_AF-A0A3A1NE93-F1
#
_entry.id   AF-A0A3A1NE93-F1
#
_cell.length_a   1.000
_cell.length_b   1.000
_cell.length_c   1.000
_cell.angle_alpha   90.00
_cell.angle_beta   90.00
_cell.angle_gamma   90.00
#
_symmetry.space_group_name_H-M   'P 1'
#
loop_
_entity.id
_entity.type
_entity.pdbx_description
1 polymer ?
#
loop_
_entity_poly.entity_id
_entity_poly.type
_entity_poly.pdbx_seq_one_letter_code
_entity_poly.pdbx_strand_id
1 'polypeptide(L)'
;DTDINRPLDTYDDNGRILAISDLESGYRAFRDFLINNKVIDQDLNWIFDDGHLVLVGDFVDRGFSTTQVLWFIYKLEQDAEKKGG
;
A
#
# COMPACT_ATOMS: atom_id res chain seq x y z
N ASP A 1 -17.25 8.26 26.17
CA ASP A 1 -16.61 8.86 25.00
C ASP A 1 -15.46 7.98 24.55
N THR A 2 -15.54 7.47 23.32
CA THR A 2 -14.44 6.75 22.67
C THR A 2 -13.64 7.77 21.87
N ASP A 3 -12.40 8.02 22.27
CA ASP A 3 -11.45 8.79 21.47
C ASP A 3 -11.13 8.01 20.20
N ILE A 4 -11.66 8.49 19.07
CA ILE A 4 -11.33 7.97 17.74
C ILE A 4 -10.11 8.75 17.26
N ASN A 5 -8.93 8.14 17.34
CA ASN A 5 -7.72 8.67 16.71
C ASN A 5 -7.80 8.43 15.21
N ARG A 6 -7.74 9.51 14.43
CA ARG A 6 -7.68 9.45 12.97
C ARG A 6 -6.23 9.43 12.51
N PRO A 7 -5.90 8.67 11.45
CA PRO A 7 -4.58 8.78 10.82
C PRO A 7 -4.38 10.18 10.24
N LEU A 8 -3.13 10.54 10.01
CA LEU A 8 -2.77 11.78 9.31
C LEU A 8 -3.33 11.75 7.88
N ASP A 9 -3.87 12.88 7.46
CA ASP A 9 -4.41 13.11 6.12
C ASP A 9 -3.54 14.07 5.28
N THR A 10 -2.54 14.70 5.90
CA THR A 10 -1.57 15.59 5.25
C THR A 10 -0.16 15.22 5.71
N TYR A 11 0.77 15.11 4.75
CA TYR A 11 2.18 14.81 4.96
C TYR A 11 3.01 15.93 4.33
N ASP A 12 3.96 16.48 5.11
CA ASP A 12 4.91 17.53 4.69
C ASP A 12 6.34 17.06 4.99
N ASP A 13 6.72 16.00 4.31
CA ASP A 13 8.04 15.38 4.39
C ASP A 13 8.68 15.30 2.99
N ASN A 14 9.90 14.77 2.91
CA ASN A 14 10.64 14.60 1.65
C ASN A 14 10.58 13.16 1.12
N GLY A 15 9.63 12.35 1.62
CA GLY A 15 9.45 10.97 1.24
C GLY A 15 9.11 10.82 -0.24
N ARG A 16 9.64 9.77 -0.87
CA ARG A 16 9.30 9.47 -2.27
C ARG A 16 7.86 9.01 -2.37
N ILE A 17 7.12 9.48 -3.36
CA ILE A 17 5.71 9.07 -3.55
C ILE A 17 5.59 8.15 -4.77
N LEU A 18 4.90 7.02 -4.59
CA LEU A 18 4.40 6.19 -5.67
C LEU A 18 2.87 6.10 -5.57
N ALA A 19 2.16 6.56 -6.61
CA ALA A 19 0.71 6.51 -6.65
C ALA A 19 0.20 5.47 -7.67
N ILE A 20 -0.80 4.69 -7.29
CA ILE A 20 -1.46 3.69 -8.14
C ILE A 20 -2.98 3.67 -7.89
N SER A 21 -3.75 3.35 -8.92
CA SER A 21 -5.20 3.21 -8.89
C SER A 21 -5.60 1.93 -9.63
N ASP A 22 -6.88 1.57 -9.58
CA ASP A 22 -7.51 0.57 -10.45
C ASP A 22 -6.84 -0.81 -10.33
N LEU A 23 -6.75 -1.32 -9.09
CA LEU A 23 -6.22 -2.66 -8.85
C LEU A 23 -7.20 -3.75 -9.32
N GLU A 24 -8.51 -3.49 -9.25
CA GLU A 24 -9.57 -4.35 -9.80
C GLU A 24 -9.44 -5.85 -9.40
N SER A 25 -9.15 -6.11 -8.12
CA SER A 25 -8.85 -7.46 -7.57
C SER A 25 -7.59 -8.14 -8.15
N GLY A 26 -6.72 -7.40 -8.82
CA GLY A 26 -5.51 -7.85 -9.54
C GLY A 26 -4.28 -8.05 -8.66
N TYR A 27 -4.37 -8.94 -7.65
CA TYR A 27 -3.27 -9.18 -6.68
C TYR A 27 -1.89 -9.42 -7.31
N ARG A 28 -1.81 -10.30 -8.33
CA ARG A 28 -0.52 -10.62 -8.98
C ARG A 28 0.10 -9.39 -9.62
N ALA A 29 -0.68 -8.64 -10.40
CA ALA A 29 -0.20 -7.46 -11.10
C ALA A 29 0.24 -6.38 -10.11
N PHE A 30 -0.54 -6.16 -9.04
CA PHE A 30 -0.19 -5.23 -7.97
C PHE A 30 1.12 -5.61 -7.29
N ARG A 31 1.26 -6.86 -6.83
CA ARG A 31 2.49 -7.37 -6.22
C ARG A 31 3.70 -7.21 -7.14
N ASP A 32 3.58 -7.64 -8.39
CA ASP A 32 4.70 -7.63 -9.34
C ASP A 32 5.09 -6.18 -9.68
N PHE A 33 4.12 -5.27 -9.77
CA PHE A 33 4.35 -3.85 -9.93
C PHE A 33 5.16 -3.27 -8.75
N LEU A 34 4.77 -3.58 -7.50
CA LEU A 34 5.48 -3.10 -6.32
C LEU A 34 6.92 -3.64 -6.22
N ILE A 35 7.13 -4.91 -6.56
CA ILE A 35 8.46 -5.53 -6.62
C ILE A 35 9.33 -4.83 -7.67
N ASN A 36 8.81 -4.63 -8.88
CA ASN A 36 9.55 -4.03 -9.98
C ASN A 36 9.93 -2.56 -9.70
N ASN A 37 9.08 -1.85 -8.96
CA ASN A 37 9.34 -0.47 -8.53
C ASN A 37 10.10 -0.37 -7.20
N LYS A 38 10.55 -1.50 -6.63
CA LYS A 38 11.33 -1.56 -5.38
C LYS A 38 10.61 -0.94 -4.18
N VAL A 39 9.29 -1.09 -4.12
CA VAL A 39 8.50 -0.78 -2.92
C VAL A 39 8.58 -1.93 -1.92
N ILE A 40 8.55 -3.16 -2.43
CA ILE A 40 8.69 -4.39 -1.66
C ILE A 40 9.74 -5.32 -2.25
N ASP A 41 10.27 -6.23 -1.45
CA ASP A 41 11.11 -7.32 -1.91
C ASP A 41 10.29 -8.57 -2.35
N GLN A 42 10.99 -9.62 -2.77
CA GLN A 42 10.38 -10.89 -3.21
C GLN A 42 9.68 -11.64 -2.07
N ASP A 43 10.09 -11.38 -0.82
CA ASP A 43 9.50 -11.91 0.40
C ASP A 43 8.33 -11.04 0.90
N LEU A 44 7.94 -10.04 0.10
CA LEU A 44 6.85 -9.09 0.33
C LEU A 44 7.11 -8.10 1.47
N ASN A 45 8.35 -7.93 1.92
CA ASN A 45 8.71 -6.96 2.95
C ASN A 45 8.80 -5.55 2.36
N TRP A 46 8.40 -4.55 3.14
CA TRP A 46 8.55 -3.15 2.78
C TRP A 46 10.04 -2.74 2.72
N ILE A 47 10.44 -2.20 1.58
CA ILE A 47 11.80 -1.70 1.33
C ILE A 47 11.80 -0.29 0.74
N PHE A 48 10.68 0.43 0.81
CA PHE A 48 10.54 1.77 0.24
C PHE A 48 11.04 2.88 1.17
N ASP A 49 11.72 2.51 2.26
CA ASP A 49 12.22 3.41 3.31
C ASP A 49 11.07 4.26 3.89
N ASP A 50 11.23 5.58 3.90
CA ASP A 50 10.27 6.62 4.30
C ASP A 50 9.37 7.08 3.14
N GLY A 51 9.27 6.28 2.07
CA GLY A 51 8.42 6.60 0.93
C GLY A 51 6.95 6.31 1.18
N HIS A 52 6.07 6.97 0.43
CA HIS A 52 4.62 6.83 0.53
C HIS A 52 4.04 6.05 -0.65
N LEU A 53 3.28 5.00 -0.38
CA LEU A 53 2.46 4.31 -1.38
C LEU A 53 1.02 4.84 -1.31
N VAL A 54 0.59 5.56 -2.34
CA VAL A 54 -0.75 6.17 -2.42
C VAL A 54 -1.66 5.33 -3.30
N LEU A 55 -2.74 4.80 -2.73
CA LEU A 55 -3.74 3.99 -3.44
C LEU A 55 -5.01 4.83 -3.69
N VAL A 56 -5.32 5.12 -4.96
CA VAL A 56 -6.31 6.14 -5.33
C VAL A 56 -7.73 5.60 -5.56
N GLY A 57 -7.95 4.30 -5.42
CA GLY A 57 -9.28 3.68 -5.50
C GLY A 57 -9.35 2.45 -6.41
N ASP A 58 -10.57 1.96 -6.63
CA ASP A 58 -10.91 0.81 -7.48
C ASP A 58 -10.07 -0.44 -7.19
N PHE A 59 -10.05 -0.84 -5.92
CA PHE A 59 -9.24 -1.97 -5.46
C PHE A 59 -9.83 -3.34 -5.82
N VAL A 60 -11.15 -3.42 -6.01
CA VAL A 60 -11.94 -4.66 -6.00
C VAL A 60 -12.97 -4.70 -7.14
N ASP A 61 -13.87 -5.69 -7.13
CA ASP A 61 -15.07 -5.84 -7.98
C ASP A 61 -14.92 -6.44 -9.39
N ARG A 62 -13.72 -6.81 -9.86
CA ARG A 62 -13.55 -7.43 -11.19
C ARG A 62 -12.73 -8.72 -11.25
N GLY A 63 -12.33 -9.28 -10.12
CA GLY A 63 -11.54 -10.51 -10.10
C GLY A 63 -11.69 -11.32 -8.81
N PHE A 64 -11.04 -12.49 -8.80
CA PHE A 64 -11.17 -13.47 -7.73
C PHE A 64 -10.30 -13.20 -6.50
N SER A 65 -9.37 -12.24 -6.57
CA SER A 65 -8.35 -12.02 -5.52
C SER A 65 -8.62 -10.80 -4.64
N THR A 66 -9.88 -10.38 -4.50
CA THR A 66 -10.31 -9.26 -3.64
C THR A 66 -9.76 -9.39 -2.22
N THR A 67 -9.95 -10.54 -1.58
CA THR A 67 -9.48 -10.77 -0.20
C THR A 67 -7.96 -10.63 -0.08
N GLN A 68 -7.21 -11.16 -1.05
CA GLN A 68 -5.76 -11.07 -1.09
C GLN A 68 -5.29 -9.62 -1.28
N VAL A 69 -5.94 -8.84 -2.14
CA VAL A 69 -5.64 -7.41 -2.32
C VAL A 69 -5.82 -6.67 -1.00
N LEU A 70 -6.97 -6.84 -0.33
CA LEU A 70 -7.26 -6.12 0.91
C LEU A 70 -6.29 -6.49 2.05
N TRP A 71 -6.02 -7.79 2.25
CA TRP A 71 -5.05 -8.23 3.26
C TRP A 71 -3.63 -7.77 2.95
N PHE A 72 -3.29 -7.70 1.67
CA PHE A 72 -1.98 -7.24 1.26
C PHE A 72 -1.80 -5.74 1.51
N ILE A 73 -2.80 -4.91 1.19
CA ILE A 73 -2.82 -3.48 1.55
C ILE A 73 -2.69 -3.31 3.07
N TYR A 74 -3.46 -4.06 3.85
CA TYR A 74 -3.42 -4.01 5.31
C TYR A 74 -2.06 -4.41 5.91
N LYS A 75 -1.36 -5.37 5.29
CA LYS A 75 0.02 -5.71 5.66
C LYS A 75 0.98 -4.58 5.32
N LEU A 76 0.88 -4.01 4.12
CA LEU A 76 1.77 -2.95 3.65
C LEU A 76 1.68 -1.72 4.54
N GLU A 77 0.46 -1.29 4.91
CA GLU A 77 0.22 -0.18 5.85
C GLU A 77 1.01 -0.34 7.16
N GLN A 78 0.97 -1.53 7.76
CA GLN A 78 1.69 -1.80 9.01
C GLN A 78 3.22 -1.85 8.84
N ASP A 79 3.73 -2.21 7.67
CA ASP A 79 5.17 -2.31 7.45
C ASP A 79 5.78 -0.97 7.04
N ALA A 80 5.04 -0.19 6.25
CA ALA A 80 5.26 1.21 5.94
C ALA A 80 5.42 2.05 7.23
N GLU A 81 4.44 1.97 8.13
CA GLU A 81 4.45 2.70 9.41
C GLU A 81 5.70 2.40 10.25
N LYS A 82 6.17 1.15 10.29
CA LYS A 82 7.39 0.76 11.03
C LYS A 82 8.68 1.32 10.43
N LYS A 83 8.64 1.75 9.18
CA LYS A 83 9.80 2.24 8.41
C LYS A 83 9.81 3.76 8.27
N GLY A 84 8.73 4.42 8.68
CA GLY A 84 8.63 5.88 8.71
C GLY A 84 8.04 6.48 7.43
N GLY A 85 7.40 5.67 6.59
CA GLY A 85 6.60 6.10 5.44
C GLY A 85 5.52 5.09 5.19
#